data_AF-A0A7W1UM24-F1
#
_entry.id   AF-A0A7W1UM24-F1
#
_cell.length_a   1.000
_cell.length_b   1.000
_cell.length_c   1.000
_cell.angle_alpha   90.00
_cell.angle_beta   90.00
_cell.angle_gamma   90.00
#
_symmetry.space_group_name_H-M   'P 1'
#
loop_
_entity.id
_entity.type
_entity.pdbx_description
1 polymer ?
#
loop_
_entity_poly.entity_id
_entity_poly.type
_entity_poly.pdbx_seq_one_letter_code
_entity_poly.pdbx_strand_id
1 'polypeptide(L)'
;MVEEQRNRQRWLETALIFAAWTVYGLITANQFYMQVELSGLPASWESVLQHGLFEAYLWALATLAIFWLARRFPLERGRMHRGIAVHLVGAVV
;
A
#
# COMPACT_ATOMS: atom_id res chain seq x y z
N MET A 1 -15.96 -13.02 23.56
CA MET A 1 -16.75 -12.46 22.44
C MET A 1 -16.21 -11.13 21.91
N VAL A 2 -16.00 -10.08 22.72
CA VAL A 2 -15.53 -8.75 22.23
C VAL A 2 -14.15 -8.79 21.56
N GLU A 3 -13.21 -9.58 22.06
CA GLU A 3 -11.86 -9.72 21.51
C GLU A 3 -11.81 -10.38 20.14
N GLU A 4 -12.63 -11.40 19.94
CA GLU A 4 -12.74 -12.16 18.69
C GLU A 4 -13.32 -11.30 17.57
N GLN A 5 -14.33 -10.48 17.89
CA GLN A 5 -14.90 -9.49 16.97
C GLN A 5 -13.85 -8.44 16.56
N ARG A 6 -13.06 -7.93 17.52
CA ARG A 6 -11.99 -6.96 17.25
C ARG A 6 -10.88 -7.54 16.37
N ASN A 7 -10.53 -8.82 16.57
CA ASN A 7 -9.53 -9.48 15.74
C ASN A 7 -10.05 -9.68 14.31
N ARG A 8 -11.29 -10.15 14.16
CA ARG A 8 -11.96 -10.31 12.86
C ARG A 8 -12.04 -8.99 12.09
N GLN A 9 -12.38 -7.89 12.76
CA GLN A 9 -12.41 -6.56 12.15
C GLN A 9 -11.04 -6.18 11.56
N ARG A 10 -9.95 -6.38 12.32
CA ARG A 10 -8.58 -6.07 11.87
C ARG A 10 -8.14 -6.93 10.68
N TRP A 11 -8.51 -8.21 10.68
CA TRP A 11 -8.24 -9.11 9.55
C TRP A 11 -9.00 -8.70 8.30
N LEU A 12 -10.27 -8.29 8.44
CA LEU A 12 -11.06 -7.77 7.32
C LEU A 12 -10.48 -6.46 6.77
N GLU A 13 -10.10 -5.51 7.64
CA GLU A 13 -9.43 -4.27 7.22
C GLU A 13 -8.13 -4.56 6.46
N THR A 14 -7.31 -5.47 6.98
CA THR A 14 -6.05 -5.87 6.34
C THR A 14 -6.31 -6.53 4.98
N ALA A 15 -7.29 -7.44 4.90
CA ALA A 15 -7.68 -8.08 3.64
C ALA A 15 -8.22 -7.08 2.62
N LEU A 16 -9.02 -6.09 3.05
CA LEU A 16 -9.51 -5.03 2.18
C LEU A 16 -8.38 -4.15 1.65
N ILE A 17 -7.40 -3.80 2.48
CA ILE A 17 -6.21 -3.06 2.06
C ILE A 17 -5.45 -3.86 0.99
N PHE A 18 -5.17 -5.15 1.24
CA PHE A 18 -4.48 -5.99 0.24
C PHE A 18 -5.28 -6.16 -1.05
N ALA A 19 -6.59 -6.34 -0.97
CA ALA A 19 -7.46 -6.47 -2.14
C ALA A 19 -7.45 -5.17 -2.97
N ALA A 20 -7.57 -4.02 -2.31
CA ALA A 20 -7.51 -2.72 -2.98
C ALA A 20 -6.17 -2.50 -3.69
N TRP A 21 -5.05 -2.79 -3.02
CA TRP A 21 -3.73 -2.68 -3.63
C TRP A 21 -3.52 -3.70 -4.76
N THR A 22 -4.05 -4.91 -4.65
CA THR A 22 -3.96 -5.89 -5.74
C THR A 22 -4.70 -5.41 -6.98
N VAL A 23 -5.92 -4.87 -6.82
CA VAL A 23 -6.67 -4.28 -7.93
C VAL A 23 -5.91 -3.11 -8.56
N TYR A 24 -5.33 -2.24 -7.74
CA TYR A 24 -4.48 -1.15 -8.22
C TYR A 24 -3.28 -1.68 -9.03
N GLY A 25 -2.56 -2.70 -8.52
CA GLY A 25 -1.42 -3.29 -9.21
C GLY A 25 -1.79 -3.92 -10.56
N LEU A 26 -2.97 -4.54 -10.67
CA LEU A 26 -3.48 -5.07 -11.94
C LEU A 26 -3.81 -3.95 -12.94
N ILE A 27 -4.37 -2.83 -12.47
CA ILE A 27 -4.62 -1.65 -13.32
C ILE A 27 -3.29 -1.07 -13.82
N THR A 28 -2.31 -0.91 -12.94
CA THR A 28 -0.97 -0.39 -13.29
C THR A 28 -0.25 -1.34 -14.26
N ALA A 29 -0.32 -2.66 -14.03
CA ALA A 29 0.21 -3.65 -14.96
C ALA A 29 -0.43 -3.51 -16.35
N ASN A 30 -1.76 -3.35 -16.43
CA ASN A 30 -2.43 -3.12 -17.71
C ASN A 30 -1.97 -1.82 -18.39
N GLN A 31 -1.81 -0.72 -17.64
CA GLN A 31 -1.29 0.53 -18.20
C GLN A 31 0.13 0.37 -18.76
N PHE A 32 0.99 -0.33 -18.02
CA PHE A 32 2.36 -0.62 -18.45
C PHE A 32 2.40 -1.54 -19.68
N TYR A 33 1.52 -2.56 -19.74
CA TYR A 33 1.35 -3.40 -20.92
C TYR A 33 1.07 -2.55 -22.17
N MET A 34 0.05 -1.67 -22.07
CA MET A 34 -0.32 -0.80 -23.19
C MET A 34 0.82 0.14 -23.59
N GLN A 35 1.57 0.68 -22.61
CA GLN A 35 2.72 1.54 -22.90
C GLN A 35 3.82 0.80 -23.67
N VAL A 36 4.15 -0.43 -23.26
CA VAL A 36 5.18 -1.26 -23.92
C VAL A 36 4.75 -1.62 -25.34
N GLU A 37 3.50 -2.04 -25.53
CA GLU A 37 2.95 -2.40 -26.85
C GLU A 37 2.91 -1.19 -27.80
N LEU A 38 2.46 -0.02 -27.30
CA LEU A 38 2.47 1.23 -28.07
C LEU A 38 3.89 1.73 -28.42
N SER A 39 4.89 1.32 -27.65
CA SER A 39 6.30 1.63 -27.92
C SER A 39 6.96 0.67 -28.93
N GLY A 40 6.21 -0.31 -29.46
CA GLY A 40 6.72 -1.31 -30.40
C GLY A 40 7.66 -2.34 -29.76
N LEU A 41 7.68 -2.42 -28.44
CA LEU A 41 8.49 -3.39 -27.68
C LEU A 41 7.67 -4.64 -27.37
N PRO A 42 8.30 -5.83 -27.30
CA PRO A 42 7.60 -7.05 -26.92
C PRO A 42 7.22 -7.01 -25.43
N ALA A 43 5.91 -7.07 -25.14
CA ALA A 43 5.42 -7.13 -23.77
C ALA A 43 5.43 -8.57 -23.24
N SER A 44 6.25 -8.83 -22.22
CA SER A 44 6.19 -10.07 -21.44
C SER A 44 5.17 -9.93 -20.31
N TRP A 45 4.13 -10.77 -20.32
CA TRP A 45 3.10 -10.79 -19.27
C TRP A 45 3.67 -10.96 -17.86
N GLU A 46 4.70 -11.80 -17.72
CA GLU A 46 5.40 -11.97 -16.44
C GLU A 46 6.04 -10.66 -15.97
N SER A 47 6.81 -10.00 -16.86
CA SER A 47 7.48 -8.74 -16.53
C SER A 47 6.48 -7.64 -16.19
N VAL A 48 5.35 -7.58 -16.90
CA VAL A 48 4.34 -6.54 -16.70
C VAL A 48 3.56 -6.74 -15.40
N LEU A 49 3.17 -7.98 -15.09
CA LEU A 49 2.52 -8.31 -13.82
C LEU A 49 3.48 -8.13 -12.65
N GLN A 50 4.74 -8.56 -12.78
CA GLN A 50 5.76 -8.31 -11.77
C GLN A 50 5.91 -6.81 -11.51
N HIS A 51 5.98 -5.99 -12.55
CA HIS A 51 6.08 -4.54 -12.40
C HIS A 51 4.90 -3.96 -11.59
N GLY A 52 3.67 -4.20 -12.04
CA GLY A 52 2.48 -3.62 -11.40
C GLY A 52 2.21 -4.17 -10.00
N LEU A 53 2.39 -5.48 -9.78
CA LEU A 53 2.17 -6.08 -8.45
C LEU A 53 3.29 -5.76 -7.46
N PHE A 54 4.54 -5.65 -7.93
CA PHE A 54 5.66 -5.27 -7.05
C PHE A 54 5.45 -3.86 -6.50
N GLU A 55 5.12 -2.89 -7.38
CA GLU A 55 4.80 -1.53 -6.96
C GLU A 55 3.61 -1.51 -5.99
N ALA A 56 2.53 -2.20 -6.35
CA ALA A 56 1.33 -2.26 -5.52
C ALA A 56 1.59 -2.85 -4.12
N TYR A 57 2.37 -3.93 -4.03
CA TYR A 57 2.68 -4.55 -2.74
C TYR A 57 3.67 -3.75 -1.91
N LEU A 58 4.59 -3.00 -2.54
CA LEU A 58 5.42 -2.04 -1.83
C LEU A 58 4.55 -0.97 -1.14
N TRP A 59 3.56 -0.43 -1.85
CA TRP A 59 2.62 0.53 -1.29
C TRP A 59 1.63 -0.08 -0.29
N ALA A 60 1.23 -1.34 -0.47
CA ALA A 60 0.42 -2.06 0.50
C ALA A 60 1.15 -2.18 1.84
N LEU A 61 2.42 -2.58 1.82
CA LEU A 61 3.29 -2.63 2.99
C LEU A 61 3.45 -1.25 3.64
N ALA A 62 3.67 -0.21 2.83
CA ALA A 62 3.75 1.17 3.33
C ALA A 62 2.44 1.58 4.01
N THR A 63 1.28 1.28 3.43
CA THR A 63 -0.02 1.60 4.00
C THR A 63 -0.23 0.90 5.35
N LEU A 64 0.11 -0.39 5.45
CA LEU A 64 0.04 -1.12 6.72
C LEU A 64 0.99 -0.53 7.77
N ALA A 65 2.22 -0.15 7.37
CA ALA A 65 3.18 0.51 8.24
C ALA A 65 2.66 1.87 8.73
N ILE A 66 2.07 2.67 7.85
CA ILE A 66 1.46 3.97 8.18
C ILE A 66 0.32 3.78 9.19
N PHE A 67 -0.60 2.83 8.96
CA PHE A 67 -1.69 2.56 9.92
C PHE A 67 -1.17 2.04 11.26
N TRP A 68 -0.14 1.19 11.26
CA TRP A 68 0.50 0.74 12.48
C TRP A 68 1.13 1.91 13.26
N LEU A 69 1.81 2.80 12.55
CA LEU A 69 2.50 3.95 13.10
C LEU A 69 1.50 5.00 13.62
N ALA A 70 0.41 5.24 12.90
CA ALA A 70 -0.68 6.12 13.32
C ALA A 70 -1.36 5.63 14.61
N ARG A 71 -1.53 4.31 14.78
CA ARG A 71 -2.01 3.73 16.05
C ARG A 71 -0.98 3.89 17.17
N ARG A 72 0.32 3.83 16.86
CA ARG A 72 1.41 3.93 17.85
C ARG A 72 1.70 5.38 18.28
N PHE A 73 1.50 6.33 17.38
CA PHE A 73 1.73 7.76 17.57
C PHE A 73 0.46 8.56 17.23
N PRO A 74 -0.58 8.48 18.07
CA PRO A 74 -1.83 9.20 17.85
C PRO A 74 -1.57 10.71 17.79
N LEU A 75 -2.05 11.34 16.73
CA LEU A 75 -1.97 12.78 16.48
C LEU A 75 -2.98 13.54 17.36
N GLU A 76 -2.83 13.45 18.68
CA GLU A 76 -3.60 14.24 19.64
C GLU A 76 -3.05 15.67 19.72
N ARG A 77 -3.93 16.68 19.84
CA ARG A 77 -3.55 18.08 20.08
C ARG A 77 -2.66 18.14 21.34
N GLY A 78 -1.37 18.41 21.16
CA GLY A 78 -0.33 18.38 22.20
C GLY A 78 0.88 17.48 21.89
N ARG A 79 0.70 16.42 21.08
CA ARG A 79 1.77 15.46 20.68
C ARG A 79 2.07 15.43 19.18
N MET A 80 1.47 16.33 18.41
CA MET A 80 1.57 16.46 16.94
C MET A 80 3.03 16.53 16.43
N HIS A 81 3.94 17.15 17.17
CA HIS A 81 5.34 17.32 16.80
C HIS A 81 6.07 15.98 16.56
N ARG A 82 5.77 14.93 17.35
CA ARG A 82 6.33 13.59 17.13
C ARG A 82 5.78 12.93 15.87
N GLY A 83 4.50 13.12 15.58
CA GLY A 83 3.89 12.62 14.35
C GLY A 83 4.48 13.31 13.11
N ILE A 84 4.65 14.63 13.15
CA ILE A 84 5.30 15.41 12.08
C ILE A 84 6.75 14.95 11.89
N ALA A 85 7.55 14.80 12.96
CA ALA A 85 8.94 14.37 12.84
C ALA A 85 9.07 12.99 12.16
N VAL A 86 8.19 12.05 12.50
CA VAL A 86 8.17 10.72 11.88
C VAL A 86 7.75 10.77 10.42
N HIS A 87 6.78 11.63 10.06
CA HIS A 87 6.39 11.83 8.66
C HIS A 87 7.48 12.55 7.86
N LEU A 88 8.19 13.51 8.46
CA LEU A 88 9.31 14.20 7.83
C LEU A 88 10.48 13.25 7.56
N VAL A 89 10.82 12.39 8.52
CA VAL A 89 11.85 11.36 8.29
C VAL A 89 11.41 10.39 7.21
N GLY A 90 10.16 9.93 7.23
CA GLY A 90 9.61 9.04 6.20
C GLY A 90 9.46 9.69 4.82
N ALA A 91 9.39 11.02 4.73
CA ALA A 91 9.30 11.75 3.46
C ALA A 91 10.67 12.10 2.85
N VAL A 92 11.74 12.05 3.65
CA VAL A 92 13.12 12.36 3.21
C VAL A 92 13.85 11.11 2.71
N VAL A 93 13.45 9.92 3.16
CA VAL A 93 13.99 8.62 2.73
C VAL A 93 13.16 8.08 1.56
#